data_AF-A0A2S0L6Z5-F1
#
_entry.id   AF-A0A2S0L6Z5-F1
#
_cell.length_a   1.000
_cell.length_b   1.000
_cell.length_c   1.000
_cell.angle_alpha   90.00
_cell.angle_beta   90.00
_cell.angle_gamma   90.00
#
_symmetry.space_group_name_H-M   'P 1'
#
loop_
_entity.id
_entity.type
_entity.pdbx_description
1 polymer ?
#
loop_
_entity_poly.entity_id
_entity_poly.type
_entity_poly.pdbx_seq_one_letter_code
_entity_poly.pdbx_strand_id
1 'polypeptide(L)'
;MTLETIITHYRNRLVALPDAILIGEIPKGAENISPEVLQLIAPAHCAFLKLCNGGSFGDIILWSTEELPDNQYRVPSDQPSWCEIGQLLYEPLFLDKHTQHVIFPADSYDGIEKINVDFDTFVSEYIFGSKYKEKIIGYDNTEDDWSGFLNNSSIC
;
A
#
# COMPACT_ATOMS: atom_id res chain seq x y z
N MET A 1 -10.81 -14.59 0.51
CA MET A 1 -10.78 -13.97 -0.84
C MET A 1 -9.32 -13.82 -1.23
N THR A 2 -8.94 -13.96 -2.50
CA THR A 2 -7.54 -13.77 -2.91
C THR A 2 -7.24 -12.28 -3.13
N LEU A 3 -5.97 -11.86 -2.99
CA LEU A 3 -5.56 -10.48 -3.29
C LEU A 3 -5.91 -10.06 -4.72
N GLU A 4 -5.75 -10.97 -5.69
CA GLU A 4 -6.14 -10.72 -7.08
C GLU A 4 -7.63 -10.37 -7.22
N THR A 5 -8.52 -11.08 -6.51
CA THR A 5 -9.96 -10.78 -6.53
C THR A 5 -10.24 -9.41 -5.91
N ILE A 6 -9.61 -9.09 -4.77
CA ILE A 6 -9.77 -7.79 -4.08
C ILE A 6 -9.32 -6.65 -5.00
N ILE A 7 -8.08 -6.73 -5.52
CA ILE A 7 -7.48 -5.70 -6.37
C ILE A 7 -8.30 -5.52 -7.65
N THR A 8 -8.70 -6.61 -8.30
CA THR A 8 -9.49 -6.55 -9.55
C THR A 8 -10.85 -5.91 -9.31
N HIS A 9 -11.52 -6.27 -8.21
CA HIS A 9 -12.80 -5.68 -7.83
C HIS A 9 -12.68 -4.17 -7.64
N TYR A 10 -11.79 -3.72 -6.76
CA TYR A 10 -11.66 -2.29 -6.47
C TYR A 10 -11.15 -1.50 -7.68
N ARG A 11 -10.24 -2.07 -8.49
CA ARG A 11 -9.81 -1.42 -9.75
C ARG A 11 -10.99 -1.18 -10.68
N ASN A 12 -11.83 -2.19 -10.90
CA ASN A 12 -12.98 -2.07 -11.79
C ASN A 12 -14.01 -1.06 -11.27
N ARG A 13 -14.20 -0.99 -9.95
CA ARG A 13 -15.08 0.00 -9.31
C ARG A 13 -14.53 1.40 -9.44
N LEU A 14 -13.23 1.59 -9.23
CA LEU A 14 -12.58 2.89 -9.28
C LEU A 14 -12.58 3.47 -10.69
N VAL A 15 -12.22 2.67 -11.71
CA VAL A 15 -12.20 3.12 -13.13
C VAL A 15 -13.60 3.50 -13.65
N ALA A 16 -14.66 3.01 -13.02
CA ALA A 16 -16.04 3.38 -13.37
C ALA A 16 -16.46 4.76 -12.81
N LEU A 17 -15.67 5.37 -11.93
CA LEU A 17 -15.97 6.66 -11.33
C LEU A 17 -15.38 7.82 -12.16
N PRO A 18 -16.14 8.91 -12.38
CA PRO A 18 -15.63 10.09 -13.10
C PRO A 18 -14.48 10.78 -12.36
N ASP A 19 -14.48 10.72 -11.03
CA ASP A 19 -13.52 11.40 -10.16
C ASP A 19 -12.40 10.46 -9.67
N ALA A 20 -12.19 9.32 -10.34
CA ALA A 20 -11.24 8.28 -9.94
C ALA A 20 -9.85 8.83 -9.57
N ILE A 21 -9.34 9.78 -10.36
CA ILE A 21 -8.02 10.39 -10.17
C ILE A 21 -7.86 11.15 -8.85
N LEU A 22 -8.97 11.63 -8.26
CA LEU A 22 -8.96 12.32 -6.97
C LEU A 22 -9.02 11.34 -5.79
N ILE A 23 -9.59 10.15 -6.01
CA ILE A 23 -9.82 9.13 -4.99
C ILE A 23 -8.57 8.25 -4.79
N GLY A 24 -7.94 7.83 -5.89
CA GLY A 24 -6.76 6.97 -5.86
C GLY A 24 -6.44 6.37 -7.23
N GLU A 25 -5.44 5.50 -7.26
CA GLU A 25 -4.99 4.81 -8.46
C GLU A 25 -4.63 3.37 -8.14
N ILE A 26 -5.21 2.44 -8.92
CA ILE A 26 -4.88 1.00 -8.85
C ILE A 26 -4.35 0.57 -10.23
N PRO A 27 -3.06 0.81 -10.53
CA PRO A 27 -2.47 0.50 -11.82
C PRO A 27 -2.60 -0.99 -12.19
N LYS A 28 -2.39 -1.29 -13.47
CA LYS A 28 -2.17 -2.68 -13.89
C LYS A 28 -0.88 -3.21 -13.26
N GLY A 29 -0.77 -4.52 -13.15
CA GLY A 29 0.45 -5.17 -12.69
C GLY A 29 1.64 -4.93 -13.62
N ALA A 30 2.84 -4.95 -13.05
CA ALA A 30 4.09 -4.82 -13.77
C ALA A 30 4.28 -6.02 -14.70
N GLU A 31 4.44 -5.76 -16.01
CA GLU A 31 4.73 -6.80 -17.00
C GLU A 31 6.12 -7.40 -16.82
N ASN A 32 7.07 -6.57 -16.40
CA ASN A 32 8.45 -6.96 -16.14
C ASN A 32 8.94 -6.29 -14.84
N ILE A 33 9.66 -7.05 -14.02
CA ILE A 33 10.33 -6.54 -12.83
C ILE A 33 11.83 -6.71 -13.02
N SER A 34 12.59 -5.63 -12.90
CA SER A 34 14.03 -5.65 -13.16
C SER A 34 14.77 -6.53 -12.13
N PRO A 35 15.95 -7.09 -12.47
CA PRO A 35 16.76 -7.85 -11.52
C PRO A 35 17.17 -7.04 -10.28
N GLU A 36 17.36 -5.74 -10.43
CA GLU A 36 17.65 -4.82 -9.33
C GLU A 36 16.47 -4.76 -8.34
N VAL A 37 15.26 -4.53 -8.84
CA VAL A 37 14.05 -4.50 -8.01
C VAL A 37 13.79 -5.86 -7.35
N LEU A 38 14.01 -6.96 -8.07
CA LEU A 38 13.88 -8.31 -7.52
C LEU A 38 14.82 -8.60 -6.33
N GLN A 39 15.94 -7.87 -6.21
CA GLN A 39 16.84 -7.95 -5.05
C GLN A 39 16.39 -7.08 -3.87
N LEU A 40 15.57 -6.05 -4.14
CA LEU A 40 15.04 -5.12 -3.14
C LEU A 40 13.78 -5.65 -2.44
N ILE A 41 12.92 -6.39 -3.16
CA ILE A 41 11.58 -6.72 -2.67
C ILE A 41 11.45 -8.16 -2.16
N ALA A 42 10.47 -8.38 -1.27
CA ALA A 42 10.11 -9.71 -0.80
C ALA A 42 9.13 -10.42 -1.75
N PRO A 43 8.97 -11.75 -1.66
CA PRO A 43 8.06 -12.52 -2.52
C PRO A 43 6.60 -12.03 -2.52
N ALA A 44 6.01 -11.71 -1.36
CA ALA A 44 4.64 -11.20 -1.28
C ALA A 44 4.48 -9.86 -2.00
N HIS A 45 5.42 -8.93 -1.80
CA HIS A 45 5.43 -7.65 -2.50
C HIS A 45 5.63 -7.82 -4.02
N CYS A 46 6.50 -8.74 -4.45
CA CYS A 46 6.66 -9.08 -5.86
C CYS A 46 5.37 -9.63 -6.49
N ALA A 47 4.65 -10.49 -5.77
CA ALA A 47 3.36 -10.99 -6.21
C ALA A 47 2.32 -9.86 -6.35
N PHE A 48 2.30 -8.92 -5.39
CA PHE A 48 1.48 -7.73 -5.47
C PHE A 48 1.82 -6.84 -6.65
N LEU A 49 3.10 -6.52 -6.90
CA LEU A 49 3.51 -5.68 -8.03
C LEU A 49 3.10 -6.26 -9.38
N LYS A 50 3.07 -7.59 -9.52
CA LYS A 50 2.56 -8.28 -10.72
C LYS A 50 1.04 -8.19 -10.88
N LEU A 51 0.31 -7.86 -9.82
CA LEU A 51 -1.13 -7.62 -9.85
C LEU A 51 -1.45 -6.12 -9.96
N CYS A 52 -0.65 -5.26 -9.32
CA CYS A 52 -0.81 -3.82 -9.18
C CYS A 52 0.56 -3.16 -9.03
N ASN A 53 1.05 -2.46 -10.06
CA ASN A 53 2.38 -1.85 -10.04
C ASN A 53 2.39 -0.55 -9.21
N GLY A 54 2.46 -0.68 -7.89
CA GLY A 54 2.32 0.43 -6.96
C GLY A 54 0.86 0.89 -6.86
N GLY A 55 0.64 2.15 -6.50
CA GLY A 55 -0.67 2.79 -6.51
C GLY A 55 -0.87 3.80 -5.38
N SER A 56 -1.95 4.56 -5.47
CA SER A 56 -2.41 5.48 -4.43
C SER A 56 -3.76 5.03 -3.89
N PHE A 57 -3.86 4.95 -2.57
CA PHE A 57 -5.00 4.39 -1.85
C PHE A 57 -5.35 5.35 -0.71
N GLY A 58 -5.80 6.56 -1.08
CA GLY A 58 -5.89 7.69 -0.17
C GLY A 58 -4.51 8.07 0.38
N ASP A 59 -4.35 8.05 1.70
CA ASP A 59 -3.11 8.46 2.39
C ASP A 59 -1.97 7.44 2.28
N ILE A 60 -2.25 6.23 1.81
CA ILE A 60 -1.24 5.19 1.53
C ILE A 60 -0.85 5.27 0.06
N ILE A 61 0.45 5.41 -0.20
CA ILE A 61 1.03 5.32 -1.53
C ILE A 61 2.05 4.18 -1.53
N LEU A 62 1.98 3.29 -2.51
CA LEU A 62 2.96 2.23 -2.72
C LEU A 62 3.76 2.50 -3.99
N TRP A 63 5.08 2.36 -3.89
CA TRP A 63 6.02 2.59 -4.97
C TRP A 63 5.86 1.55 -6.08
N SER A 64 5.88 2.03 -7.32
CA SER A 64 5.97 1.17 -8.49
C SER A 64 7.35 0.53 -8.64
N THR A 65 7.49 -0.42 -9.55
CA THR A 65 8.79 -1.01 -9.92
C THR A 65 9.82 0.02 -10.38
N GLU A 66 9.36 1.13 -10.97
CA GLU A 66 10.21 2.22 -11.44
C GLU A 66 10.66 3.13 -10.28
N GLU A 67 9.80 3.32 -9.28
CA GLU A 67 10.05 4.21 -8.15
C GLU A 67 10.88 3.55 -7.04
N LEU A 68 10.81 2.23 -6.91
CA LEU A 68 11.48 1.50 -5.82
C LEU A 68 12.99 1.79 -5.71
N PRO A 69 13.81 1.72 -6.79
CA PRO A 69 15.25 1.94 -6.68
C PRO A 69 15.60 3.35 -6.15
N ASP A 70 14.85 4.36 -6.56
CA ASP A 70 15.11 5.76 -6.25
C ASP A 70 14.66 6.16 -4.83
N ASN A 71 13.78 5.37 -4.20
CA ASN A 71 13.18 5.68 -2.90
C ASN A 71 13.79 4.92 -1.71
N GLN A 72 14.96 4.30 -1.84
CA GLN A 72 15.57 3.56 -0.72
C GLN A 72 16.38 4.43 0.27
N TYR A 73 16.38 5.76 0.10
CA TYR A 73 17.25 6.67 0.85
C TYR A 73 16.85 6.90 2.31
N ARG A 74 15.61 6.57 2.73
CA ARG A 74 15.16 6.68 4.12
C ARG A 74 15.24 5.36 4.89
N VAL A 75 15.69 4.29 4.24
CA VAL A 75 15.90 3.00 4.92
C VAL A 75 17.02 3.17 5.97
N PRO A 76 16.76 2.85 7.25
CA PRO A 76 17.78 2.96 8.29
C PRO A 76 19.00 2.08 7.99
N SER A 77 20.20 2.62 8.18
CA SER A 77 21.46 1.92 7.86
C SER A 77 21.72 0.69 8.74
N ASP A 78 21.06 0.60 9.90
CA ASP A 78 21.08 -0.54 10.82
C ASP A 78 20.00 -1.60 10.49
N GLN A 79 19.16 -1.37 9.47
CA GLN A 79 18.09 -2.27 9.03
C GLN A 79 18.30 -2.74 7.58
N PRO A 80 19.35 -3.52 7.27
CA PRO A 80 19.69 -3.92 5.90
C PRO A 80 18.67 -4.85 5.21
N SER A 81 17.76 -5.45 5.98
CA SER A 81 16.67 -6.26 5.44
C SER A 81 15.46 -5.44 5.05
N TRP A 82 15.39 -4.17 5.43
CA TRP A 82 14.25 -3.32 5.09
C TRP A 82 14.36 -2.78 3.68
N CYS A 83 13.21 -2.54 3.08
CA CYS A 83 13.03 -1.88 1.80
C CYS A 83 11.92 -0.85 1.99
N GLU A 84 12.13 0.38 1.54
CA GLU A 84 11.03 1.36 1.49
C GLU A 84 10.12 1.00 0.32
N ILE A 85 8.86 0.70 0.60
CA ILE A 85 7.87 0.23 -0.38
C ILE A 85 6.78 1.25 -0.67
N GLY A 86 6.79 2.38 0.03
CA GLY A 86 5.74 3.37 -0.06
C GLY A 86 5.85 4.43 1.01
N GLN A 87 4.76 5.14 1.20
CA GLN A 87 4.58 6.09 2.28
C GLN A 87 3.15 6.11 2.81
N LEU A 88 3.01 6.53 4.06
CA LEU A 88 1.77 6.85 4.72
C LEU A 88 1.90 8.28 5.23
N LEU A 89 1.05 9.20 4.78
CA LEU A 89 1.13 10.63 5.12
C LEU A 89 2.57 11.20 5.00
N TYR A 90 3.26 10.95 3.89
CA TYR A 90 4.66 11.39 3.64
C TYR A 90 5.76 10.63 4.41
N GLU A 91 5.40 9.79 5.37
CA GLU A 91 6.36 9.01 6.17
C GLU A 91 6.59 7.63 5.54
N PRO A 92 7.83 7.12 5.55
CA PRO A 92 8.17 5.91 4.81
C PRO A 92 7.46 4.67 5.37
N LEU A 93 6.89 3.88 4.46
CA LEU A 93 6.44 2.52 4.72
C LEU A 93 7.56 1.56 4.34
N PHE A 94 7.96 0.73 5.30
CA PHE A 94 9.00 -0.25 5.09
C PHE A 94 8.43 -1.66 4.94
N LEU A 95 9.15 -2.51 4.23
CA LEU A 95 8.96 -3.95 4.18
C LEU A 95 10.24 -4.62 4.64
N ASP A 96 10.16 -5.48 5.65
CA ASP A 96 11.28 -6.34 6.00
C ASP A 96 11.28 -7.58 5.10
N LYS A 97 12.33 -7.74 4.28
CA LYS A 97 12.49 -8.85 3.33
C LYS A 97 12.48 -10.23 4.00
N HIS A 98 12.89 -10.32 5.27
CA HIS A 98 12.98 -11.61 5.97
C HIS A 98 11.63 -12.05 6.53
N THR A 99 10.90 -11.12 7.17
CA THR A 99 9.61 -11.40 7.79
C THR A 99 8.43 -11.20 6.84
N GLN A 100 8.64 -10.45 5.76
CA GLN A 100 7.60 -9.97 4.84
C GLN A 100 6.54 -9.11 5.53
N HIS A 101 6.92 -8.45 6.62
CA HIS A 101 6.04 -7.54 7.34
C HIS A 101 6.18 -6.11 6.81
N VAL A 102 5.04 -5.44 6.66
CA VAL A 102 4.97 -4.00 6.45
C VAL A 102 5.10 -3.31 7.81
N ILE A 103 6.00 -2.34 7.87
CA ILE A 103 6.41 -1.64 9.08
C ILE A 103 6.18 -0.15 8.87
N PHE A 104 5.36 0.43 9.73
CA PHE A 104 5.21 1.87 9.89
C PHE A 104 5.56 2.24 11.33
N PRO A 105 6.63 3.01 11.57
CA PRO A 105 6.97 3.46 12.92
C PRO A 105 5.93 4.48 13.41
N ALA A 106 5.31 4.22 14.56
CA ALA A 106 4.26 5.08 15.14
C ALA A 106 4.74 6.48 15.56
N ASP A 107 6.05 6.72 15.58
CA ASP A 107 6.63 7.93 16.15
C ASP A 107 6.47 9.15 15.23
N SER A 108 5.97 8.98 14.01
CA SER A 108 5.93 10.03 13.00
C SER A 108 4.67 10.92 13.05
N TYR A 109 3.52 10.43 13.52
CA TYR A 109 2.27 11.21 13.59
C TYR A 109 1.43 10.89 14.82
N ASP A 110 0.97 11.93 15.52
CA ASP A 110 0.05 11.79 16.65
C ASP A 110 -1.29 11.19 16.16
N GLY A 111 -1.72 10.08 16.77
CA GLY A 111 -2.95 9.37 16.42
C GLY A 111 -2.82 8.21 15.42
N ILE A 112 -1.67 8.01 14.77
CA ILE A 112 -1.44 6.82 13.92
C ILE A 112 -0.70 5.73 14.70
N GLU A 113 -1.32 4.55 14.77
CA GLU A 113 -0.72 3.41 15.43
C GLU A 113 0.40 2.76 14.59
N LYS A 114 1.33 2.11 15.29
CA LYS A 114 2.39 1.32 14.66
C LYS A 114 1.78 0.25 13.78
N ILE A 115 2.27 0.14 12.54
CA ILE A 115 1.96 -1.00 11.67
C ILE A 115 3.13 -1.98 11.75
N ASN A 116 2.82 -3.24 12.00
CA ASN A 116 3.76 -4.37 11.90
C ASN A 116 2.94 -5.64 11.66
N VAL A 117 2.60 -5.89 10.40
CA VAL A 117 1.77 -7.00 9.96
C VAL A 117 2.33 -7.59 8.67
N ASP A 118 2.01 -8.83 8.34
CA ASP A 118 2.38 -9.41 7.05
C ASP A 118 1.78 -8.60 5.88
N PHE A 119 2.46 -8.64 4.74
CA PHE A 119 2.11 -7.84 3.57
C PHE A 119 0.67 -8.09 3.07
N ASP A 120 0.21 -9.35 3.09
CA ASP A 120 -1.14 -9.68 2.62
C ASP A 120 -2.21 -9.07 3.54
N THR A 121 -2.01 -9.16 4.86
CA THR A 121 -2.86 -8.48 5.86
C THR A 121 -2.84 -6.97 5.69
N PHE A 122 -1.67 -6.38 5.39
CA PHE A 122 -1.59 -4.94 5.12
C PHE A 122 -2.48 -4.55 3.95
N VAL A 123 -2.38 -5.25 2.82
CA VAL A 123 -3.20 -4.95 1.64
C VAL A 123 -4.69 -5.20 1.91
N SER A 124 -5.06 -6.35 2.49
CA SER A 124 -6.47 -6.70 2.64
C SER A 124 -7.18 -5.88 3.72
N GLU A 125 -6.50 -5.54 4.81
CA GLU A 125 -7.12 -4.89 5.97
C GLU A 125 -6.84 -3.38 6.03
N TYR A 126 -5.61 -2.95 5.74
CA TYR A 126 -5.18 -1.56 5.90
C TYR A 126 -5.34 -0.73 4.63
N ILE A 127 -5.32 -1.33 3.44
CA ILE A 127 -5.59 -0.62 2.17
C ILE A 127 -7.06 -0.75 1.78
N PHE A 128 -7.57 -1.99 1.73
CA PHE A 128 -8.91 -2.28 1.20
C PHE A 128 -9.96 -2.66 2.25
N GLY A 129 -9.56 -2.73 3.52
CA GLY A 129 -10.39 -3.19 4.62
C GLY A 129 -10.74 -2.11 5.64
N SER A 130 -11.38 -2.52 6.73
CA SER A 130 -11.89 -1.57 7.74
C SER A 130 -10.77 -0.86 8.51
N LYS A 131 -9.57 -1.45 8.57
CA LYS A 131 -8.43 -0.84 9.28
C LYS A 131 -7.92 0.41 8.59
N TYR A 132 -8.18 0.61 7.29
CA TYR A 132 -7.93 1.91 6.67
C TYR A 132 -8.64 3.02 7.47
N LYS A 133 -9.95 2.88 7.68
CA LYS A 133 -10.73 3.85 8.44
C LYS A 133 -10.30 3.92 9.91
N GLU A 134 -10.10 2.77 10.54
CA GLU A 134 -9.84 2.70 11.99
C GLU A 134 -8.43 3.16 12.39
N LYS A 135 -7.43 2.98 11.51
CA LYS A 135 -6.00 3.09 11.87
C LYS A 135 -5.19 4.05 11.01
N ILE A 136 -5.65 4.36 9.79
CA ILE A 136 -4.93 5.25 8.88
C ILE A 136 -5.44 6.69 9.02
N ILE A 137 -6.75 6.90 8.85
CA ILE A 137 -7.35 8.24 8.93
C ILE A 137 -7.91 8.58 10.33
N GLY A 138 -8.01 7.58 11.21
CA GLY A 138 -8.56 7.75 12.56
C GLY A 138 -10.04 8.17 12.58
N TYR A 139 -10.48 8.81 13.68
CA TYR A 139 -11.87 9.23 13.88
C TYR A 139 -12.22 10.59 13.24
N ASP A 140 -11.23 11.35 12.75
CA ASP A 140 -11.39 12.79 12.48
C ASP A 140 -11.80 13.11 11.03
N ASN A 141 -11.73 12.14 10.11
CA ASN A 141 -11.96 12.42 8.69
C ASN A 141 -13.16 11.63 8.13
N THR A 142 -14.38 12.14 8.39
CA THR A 142 -15.61 11.63 7.77
C THR A 142 -15.70 11.90 6.26
N GLU A 143 -14.76 12.67 5.70
CA GLU A 143 -14.73 13.11 4.30
C GLU A 143 -13.54 12.54 3.50
N ASP A 144 -12.86 11.50 3.99
CA ASP A 144 -11.81 10.83 3.20
C ASP A 144 -12.41 10.09 2.00
N ASP A 145 -11.99 10.50 0.80
CA ASP A 145 -12.50 9.99 -0.48
C ASP A 145 -12.25 8.49 -0.66
N TRP A 146 -11.09 7.98 -0.20
CA TRP A 146 -10.76 6.56 -0.29
C TRP A 146 -11.68 5.72 0.61
N SER A 147 -11.88 6.13 1.86
CA SER A 147 -12.81 5.51 2.80
C SER A 147 -14.24 5.54 2.29
N GLY A 148 -14.67 6.68 1.74
CA GLY A 148 -15.96 6.81 1.07
C GLY A 148 -16.11 5.83 -0.09
N PHE A 149 -15.07 5.70 -0.92
CA PHE A 149 -15.01 4.75 -2.01
C PHE A 149 -15.09 3.29 -1.55
N LEU A 150 -14.33 2.89 -0.53
CA LEU A 150 -14.35 1.53 0.03
C LEU A 150 -15.76 1.15 0.52
N ASN A 151 -16.42 2.05 1.27
CA ASN A 151 -17.77 1.81 1.78
C ASN A 151 -18.80 1.63 0.65
N ASN A 152 -18.71 2.42 -0.43
CA ASN A 152 -19.62 2.36 -1.57
C ASN A 152 -19.29 1.22 -2.55
N SER A 153 -18.17 0.54 -2.35
CA SER A 153 -17.66 -0.52 -3.22
C SER A 153 -17.38 -1.80 -2.46
N SER A 154 -18.00 -2.02 -1.31
CA SER A 154 -17.79 -3.22 -0.48
C SER A 154 -17.97 -4.50 -1.28
N ILE A 155 -17.10 -5.49 -1.05
CA ILE A 155 -17.24 -6.81 -1.65
C ILE A 155 -18.33 -7.58 -0.89
N CYS A 156 -19.43 -7.94 -1.58
CA CYS A 156 -20.52 -8.75 -1.04
C CYS A 156 -20.12 -10.23 -0.82
#